data_AF-A0A1B6J6N4-F1
#
_entry.id   AF-A0A1B6J6N4-F1
#
_cell.length_a   1.000
_cell.length_b   1.000
_cell.length_c   1.000
_cell.angle_alpha   90.00
_cell.angle_beta   90.00
_cell.angle_gamma   90.00
#
_symmetry.space_group_name_H-M   'P 1'
#
loop_
_entity.id
_entity.type
_entity.pdbx_description
1 polymer ?
#
loop_
_entity_poly.entity_id
_entity_poly.type
_entity_poly.pdbx_seq_one_letter_code
_entity_poly.pdbx_strand_id
1 'polypeptide(L)'
;QLGLVLNPDDWFIERADIPEAGTSERIIMSNVRCTEEDHDITECRAERLPHIENSCDHNQDVGLRCYEPHWAGVRLGVLAERTDLQYITVEKAGLLDYTTNEFKPAVQVDLYHHSFDSVRVVDNVQDGLGVVYADIYSGTTNIVRNSEFSNNRGSGVAFKQLGLKITGSTIENNKIAGVRLGVLAERTDLQYITVEKAGLLDYTTNEFKPAVQVDLYHHSFDSVRVVDNVQDGLGVVYADIYSGTTNIVRNSEFSNNR
;
A
#
# COMPACT_ATOMS: atom_id res chain seq x y z
N GLN A 1 -15.06 -22.23 6.19
CA GLN A 1 -14.42 -20.91 5.92
C GLN A 1 -13.79 -20.33 7.20
N LEU A 2 -12.46 -20.15 7.24
CA LEU A 2 -11.71 -19.65 8.41
C LEU A 2 -11.86 -18.14 8.68
N GLY A 3 -12.60 -17.42 7.82
CA GLY A 3 -12.83 -15.97 7.93
C GLY A 3 -11.62 -15.11 7.59
N LEU A 4 -10.53 -15.70 7.07
CA LEU A 4 -9.31 -15.00 6.70
C LEU A 4 -9.22 -14.78 5.18
N VAL A 5 -8.43 -13.80 4.77
CA VAL A 5 -8.24 -13.43 3.35
C VAL A 5 -6.79 -13.65 2.94
N LEU A 6 -6.61 -14.18 1.74
CA LEU A 6 -5.30 -14.44 1.15
C LEU A 6 -4.85 -13.23 0.32
N ASN A 7 -3.58 -12.84 0.45
CA ASN A 7 -3.01 -11.76 -0.36
C ASN A 7 -2.20 -12.32 -1.54
N PRO A 8 -2.58 -12.04 -2.80
CA PRO A 8 -1.88 -12.56 -3.97
C PRO A 8 -0.39 -12.22 -4.03
N ASP A 9 0.04 -11.13 -3.40
CA ASP A 9 1.44 -10.68 -3.46
C ASP A 9 2.36 -11.45 -2.50
N ASP A 10 1.84 -12.00 -1.40
CA ASP A 10 2.66 -12.61 -0.35
C ASP A 10 2.03 -13.80 0.37
N TRP A 11 1.05 -14.44 -0.26
CA TRP A 11 0.42 -15.66 0.26
C TRP A 11 1.38 -16.83 0.32
N PHE A 12 2.33 -16.91 -0.61
CA PHE A 12 3.26 -18.01 -0.70
C PHE A 12 4.29 -17.89 0.43
N ILE A 13 4.37 -18.93 1.26
CA ILE A 13 5.33 -19.02 2.36
C ILE A 13 6.29 -20.16 2.01
N GLU A 14 7.59 -19.86 2.00
CA GLU A 14 8.59 -20.91 1.89
C GLU A 14 8.66 -21.74 3.16
N ARG A 15 9.09 -22.98 3.04
CA ARG A 15 9.17 -23.89 4.18
C ARG A 15 9.99 -23.35 5.35
N ALA A 16 11.02 -22.55 5.09
CA ALA A 16 11.83 -21.93 6.14
C ALA A 16 11.06 -20.88 6.97
N ASP A 17 9.99 -20.32 6.41
CA ASP A 17 9.16 -19.29 7.04
C ASP A 17 7.90 -19.85 7.71
N ILE A 18 7.65 -21.16 7.58
CA ILE A 18 6.55 -21.83 8.26
C ILE A 18 6.90 -21.89 9.76
N PRO A 19 6.04 -21.37 10.66
CA PRO A 19 6.27 -21.46 12.09
C PRO A 19 6.46 -22.91 12.55
N GLU A 20 7.38 -23.15 13.49
CA GLU A 20 7.59 -24.50 14.03
C GLU A 20 6.33 -25.06 14.73
N ALA A 21 5.44 -24.18 15.19
CA ALA A 21 4.14 -24.56 15.71
C ALA A 21 3.28 -25.21 14.62
N GLY A 22 2.83 -26.46 14.82
CA GLY A 22 2.12 -27.25 13.82
C GLY A 22 2.94 -28.37 13.17
N THR A 23 4.27 -28.36 13.35
CA THR A 23 5.20 -29.34 12.73
C THR A 23 5.44 -30.61 13.56
N SER A 24 4.84 -30.69 14.75
CA SER A 24 4.97 -31.83 15.69
C SER A 24 3.63 -32.50 15.99
N GLU A 25 2.55 -31.87 15.54
CA GLU A 25 1.17 -32.23 15.78
C GLU A 25 0.77 -33.44 14.94
N ARG A 26 -0.43 -33.98 15.14
CA ARG A 26 -0.88 -35.09 14.31
C ARG A 26 -1.44 -34.56 12.99
N ILE A 27 -0.94 -35.08 11.88
CA ILE A 27 -1.54 -34.87 10.55
C ILE A 27 -2.96 -35.45 10.55
N ILE A 28 -3.96 -34.58 10.34
CA ILE A 28 -5.39 -34.95 10.27
C ILE A 28 -5.88 -35.17 8.83
N MET A 29 -5.15 -34.67 7.84
CA MET A 29 -5.49 -34.71 6.43
C MET A 29 -4.22 -34.72 5.56
N SER A 30 -4.14 -35.57 4.54
CA SER A 30 -3.00 -35.65 3.61
C SER A 30 -3.46 -35.80 2.15
N ASN A 31 -2.55 -35.56 1.19
CA ASN A 31 -2.83 -35.66 -0.25
C ASN A 31 -4.08 -34.84 -0.65
N VAL A 32 -4.17 -33.61 -0.12
CA VAL A 32 -5.28 -32.68 -0.35
C VAL A 32 -5.27 -32.23 -1.81
N ARG A 33 -6.41 -32.39 -2.49
CA ARG A 33 -6.63 -32.00 -3.88
C ARG A 33 -7.86 -31.11 -3.95
N CYS A 34 -7.62 -29.82 -4.05
CA CYS A 34 -8.65 -28.81 -4.28
C CYS A 34 -8.67 -28.40 -5.75
N THR A 35 -9.83 -27.97 -6.22
CA THR A 35 -10.09 -27.33 -7.51
C THR A 35 -10.33 -25.83 -7.30
N GLU A 36 -10.46 -25.07 -8.38
CA GLU A 36 -10.72 -23.62 -8.31
C GLU A 36 -12.11 -23.29 -7.73
N GLU A 37 -13.04 -24.24 -7.74
CA GLU A 37 -14.39 -24.09 -7.21
C GLU A 37 -14.49 -24.41 -5.70
N ASP A 38 -13.44 -24.98 -5.11
CA ASP A 38 -13.44 -25.36 -3.70
C ASP A 38 -13.15 -24.14 -2.79
N HIS A 39 -14.13 -23.78 -1.95
CA HIS A 39 -14.01 -22.66 -1.01
C HIS A 39 -13.70 -23.10 0.44
N ASP A 40 -13.72 -24.41 0.71
CA ASP A 40 -13.42 -24.97 2.01
C ASP A 40 -12.43 -26.13 1.88
N ILE A 41 -11.20 -25.94 2.40
CA ILE A 41 -10.16 -26.96 2.38
C ILE A 41 -10.57 -28.24 3.11
N THR A 42 -11.53 -28.15 4.03
CA THR A 42 -12.04 -29.32 4.74
C THR A 42 -12.92 -30.20 3.87
N GLU A 43 -13.46 -29.68 2.76
CA GLU A 43 -14.33 -30.39 1.82
C GLU A 43 -13.56 -30.98 0.63
N CYS A 44 -12.34 -30.50 0.37
CA CYS A 44 -11.49 -31.01 -0.71
C CYS A 44 -11.25 -32.52 -0.60
N ARG A 45 -10.94 -33.15 -1.74
CA ARG A 45 -10.58 -34.57 -1.79
C ARG A 45 -9.26 -34.77 -1.06
N ALA A 46 -9.25 -35.59 -0.02
CA ALA A 46 -8.07 -35.86 0.78
C ALA A 46 -8.14 -37.23 1.48
N GLU A 47 -7.00 -37.74 1.92
CA GLU A 47 -6.91 -38.86 2.85
C GLU A 47 -7.14 -38.33 4.28
N ARG A 48 -8.01 -38.99 5.05
CA ARG A 48 -8.40 -38.58 6.40
C ARG A 48 -8.29 -39.76 7.35
N LEU A 49 -8.12 -39.47 8.64
CA LEU A 49 -8.12 -40.50 9.67
C LEU A 49 -9.41 -41.34 9.64
N PRO A 50 -9.33 -42.66 9.89
CA PRO A 50 -8.13 -43.44 10.27
C PRO A 50 -7.33 -43.99 9.08
N HIS A 51 -7.74 -43.71 7.84
CA HIS A 51 -7.21 -44.32 6.62
C HIS A 51 -6.22 -43.39 5.90
N ILE A 52 -5.14 -43.05 6.59
CA ILE A 52 -4.02 -42.32 6.01
C ILE A 52 -2.93 -43.36 5.70
N GLU A 53 -2.83 -43.74 4.42
CA GLU A 53 -1.94 -44.82 3.97
C GLU A 53 -0.70 -44.28 3.25
N ASN A 54 -0.78 -43.09 2.62
CA ASN A 54 0.32 -42.46 1.86
C ASN A 54 0.61 -41.03 2.36
N SER A 55 0.86 -40.86 3.66
CA SER A 55 1.12 -39.53 4.22
C SER A 55 2.49 -38.97 3.86
N CYS A 56 2.49 -37.71 3.46
CA CYS A 56 3.60 -36.80 3.66
C CYS A 56 3.93 -36.66 5.15
N ASP A 57 5.19 -36.41 5.52
CA ASP A 57 5.54 -35.96 6.87
C ASP A 57 5.43 -34.42 6.96
N HIS A 58 5.61 -33.85 8.16
CA HIS A 58 5.66 -32.40 8.34
C HIS A 58 6.81 -31.73 7.57
N ASN A 59 7.73 -32.52 6.98
CA ASN A 59 8.74 -31.97 6.08
C ASN A 59 8.19 -31.58 4.71
N GLN A 60 6.92 -31.84 4.45
CA GLN A 60 6.27 -31.54 3.19
C GLN A 60 5.01 -30.69 3.39
N ASP A 61 4.87 -30.07 4.56
CA ASP A 61 3.79 -29.14 4.85
C ASP A 61 3.85 -27.94 3.91
N VAL A 62 2.68 -27.54 3.44
CA VAL A 62 2.49 -26.34 2.63
C VAL A 62 1.90 -25.27 3.51
N GLY A 63 2.63 -24.18 3.69
CA GLY A 63 2.16 -22.98 4.40
C GLY A 63 1.53 -21.99 3.45
N LEU A 64 0.52 -21.27 3.92
CA LEU A 64 -0.08 -20.13 3.23
C LEU A 64 -0.26 -18.98 4.21
N ARG A 65 0.01 -17.75 3.76
CA ARG A 65 -0.18 -16.53 4.55
C ARG A 65 -1.59 -16.04 4.38
N CYS A 66 -2.29 -15.88 5.50
CA CYS A 66 -3.62 -15.30 5.55
C CYS A 66 -3.64 -14.08 6.46
N TYR A 67 -4.58 -13.19 6.17
CA TYR A 67 -4.82 -11.94 6.87
C TYR A 67 -6.21 -11.90 7.46
N GLU A 68 -6.38 -11.11 8.51
CA GLU A 68 -7.70 -10.78 9.03
C GLU A 68 -8.56 -10.11 7.95
N PRO A 69 -9.88 -10.31 7.98
CA PRO A 69 -10.77 -9.65 7.05
C PRO A 69 -10.78 -8.15 7.34
N HIS A 70 -10.49 -7.37 6.30
CA HIS A 70 -10.58 -5.92 6.29
C HIS A 70 -11.79 -5.48 5.47
N TRP A 71 -12.08 -4.18 5.40
CA TRP A 71 -13.11 -3.67 4.48
C TRP A 71 -12.46 -2.97 3.29
N ALA A 72 -13.20 -2.79 2.20
CA ALA A 72 -12.66 -2.23 0.97
C ALA A 72 -12.14 -0.78 1.12
N GLY A 73 -12.66 -0.05 2.10
CA GLY A 73 -12.34 1.37 2.31
C GLY A 73 -13.33 2.31 1.62
N VAL A 74 -12.91 3.55 1.43
CA VAL A 74 -13.72 4.61 0.81
C VAL A 74 -13.26 4.84 -0.61
N ARG A 75 -14.17 4.76 -1.58
CA ARG A 75 -13.88 5.08 -2.98
C ARG A 75 -14.72 6.25 -3.47
N LEU A 76 -14.05 7.32 -3.88
CA LEU A 76 -14.64 8.44 -4.60
C LEU A 76 -14.46 8.16 -6.11
N GLY A 77 -15.52 7.61 -6.70
CA GLY A 77 -15.50 7.17 -8.10
C GLY A 77 -15.50 8.33 -9.09
N VAL A 78 -15.32 8.00 -10.38
CA VAL A 78 -15.22 8.95 -11.50
C VAL A 78 -16.45 9.84 -11.70
N LEU A 79 -17.58 9.52 -11.07
CA LEU A 79 -18.82 10.32 -11.14
C LEU A 79 -19.12 11.06 -9.83
N ALA A 80 -18.24 10.94 -8.83
CA ALA A 80 -18.41 11.63 -7.56
C ALA A 80 -18.25 13.14 -7.76
N GLU A 81 -19.24 13.92 -7.36
CA GLU A 81 -19.06 15.36 -7.28
C GLU A 81 -18.05 15.72 -6.19
N ARG A 82 -17.61 16.99 -6.19
CA ARG A 82 -16.72 17.51 -5.16
C ARG A 82 -17.22 17.10 -3.77
N THR A 83 -16.34 16.42 -3.04
CA THR A 83 -16.61 15.95 -1.69
C THR A 83 -15.58 16.58 -0.76
N ASP A 84 -16.07 17.13 0.35
CA ASP A 84 -15.22 17.66 1.42
C ASP A 84 -15.32 16.69 2.62
N LEU A 85 -14.29 15.88 2.83
CA LEU A 85 -14.19 14.94 3.95
C LEU A 85 -13.45 15.60 5.11
N GLN A 86 -14.06 15.57 6.30
CA GLN A 86 -13.52 16.25 7.48
C GLN A 86 -13.67 15.37 8.73
N TYR A 87 -12.61 15.34 9.55
CA TYR A 87 -12.64 14.67 10.87
C TYR A 87 -13.02 13.19 10.85
N ILE A 88 -12.66 12.48 9.77
CA ILE A 88 -12.89 11.04 9.66
C ILE A 88 -11.63 10.25 9.96
N THR A 89 -11.80 9.05 10.51
CA THR A 89 -10.74 8.06 10.67
C THR A 89 -11.06 6.83 9.82
N VAL A 90 -10.12 6.43 8.97
CA VAL A 90 -10.17 5.23 8.13
C VAL A 90 -9.09 4.28 8.61
N GLU A 91 -9.52 3.15 9.17
CA GLU A 91 -8.65 2.10 9.70
C GLU A 91 -9.06 0.72 9.21
N LYS A 92 -8.11 -0.21 9.20
CA LYS A 92 -8.33 -1.62 8.82
C LYS A 92 -9.00 -1.75 7.44
N ALA A 93 -8.69 -0.85 6.52
CA ALA A 93 -9.24 -0.79 5.16
C ALA A 93 -8.20 -1.21 4.11
N GLY A 94 -8.68 -1.37 2.87
CA GLY A 94 -7.88 -1.74 1.69
C GLY A 94 -8.04 -3.20 1.26
N LEU A 95 -9.10 -3.87 1.72
CA LEU A 95 -9.37 -5.26 1.34
C LEU A 95 -9.84 -5.39 -0.11
N LEU A 96 -9.23 -6.35 -0.80
CA LEU A 96 -9.64 -7.06 -2.01
C LEU A 96 -10.93 -6.59 -2.72
N ASP A 97 -10.78 -6.09 -3.95
CA ASP A 97 -11.87 -6.14 -4.93
C ASP A 97 -12.04 -7.59 -5.41
N TYR A 98 -13.16 -8.22 -5.08
CA TYR A 98 -13.43 -9.64 -5.41
C TYR A 98 -13.45 -9.91 -6.92
N THR A 99 -13.62 -8.88 -7.75
CA THR A 99 -13.62 -9.03 -9.21
C THR A 99 -12.22 -9.04 -9.80
N THR A 100 -11.28 -8.28 -9.22
CA THR A 100 -9.90 -8.18 -9.71
C THR A 100 -8.90 -8.96 -8.86
N ASN A 101 -9.31 -9.45 -7.69
CA ASN A 101 -8.44 -10.07 -6.70
C ASN A 101 -7.22 -9.19 -6.36
N GLU A 102 -7.43 -7.88 -6.19
CA GLU A 102 -6.34 -6.93 -5.89
C GLU A 102 -6.66 -6.11 -4.64
N PHE A 103 -5.64 -5.84 -3.83
CA PHE A 103 -5.73 -4.88 -2.72
C PHE A 103 -5.80 -3.47 -3.28
N LYS A 104 -6.65 -2.64 -2.67
CA LYS A 104 -6.91 -1.26 -3.09
C LYS A 104 -6.61 -0.30 -1.96
N PRO A 105 -6.38 1.00 -2.27
CA PRO A 105 -6.08 1.98 -1.25
C PRO A 105 -7.23 2.12 -0.26
N ALA A 106 -6.93 2.36 1.01
CA ALA A 106 -7.93 2.56 2.05
C ALA A 106 -8.88 3.73 1.74
N VAL A 107 -8.35 4.77 1.11
CA VAL A 107 -9.12 5.83 0.49
C VAL A 107 -8.66 5.95 -0.96
N GLN A 108 -9.54 5.64 -1.91
CA GLN A 108 -9.26 5.76 -3.33
C GLN A 108 -10.04 6.93 -3.93
N VAL A 109 -9.34 7.80 -4.66
CA VAL A 109 -9.90 8.90 -5.42
C VAL A 109 -9.63 8.66 -6.89
N ASP A 110 -10.69 8.42 -7.66
CA ASP A 110 -10.57 8.11 -9.08
C ASP A 110 -10.44 9.37 -9.93
N LEU A 111 -11.24 10.41 -9.66
CA LEU A 111 -11.28 11.66 -10.41
C LEU A 111 -11.73 12.81 -9.50
N TYR A 112 -11.59 14.06 -9.94
CA TYR A 112 -12.07 15.31 -9.30
C TYR A 112 -11.26 15.87 -8.13
N HIS A 113 -11.67 17.07 -7.70
CA HIS A 113 -11.03 17.97 -6.74
C HIS A 113 -11.63 17.80 -5.33
N HIS A 114 -11.42 16.66 -4.72
CA HIS A 114 -11.89 16.41 -3.36
C HIS A 114 -11.01 17.12 -2.33
N SER A 115 -11.63 17.53 -1.22
CA SER A 115 -10.94 18.15 -0.09
C SER A 115 -10.94 17.19 1.09
N PHE A 116 -9.76 16.97 1.68
CA PHE A 116 -9.57 16.22 2.90
C PHE A 116 -9.01 17.17 3.94
N ASP A 117 -9.69 17.35 5.07
CA ASP A 117 -9.21 18.17 6.18
C ASP A 117 -9.30 17.41 7.50
N SER A 118 -8.21 17.32 8.24
CA SER A 118 -8.20 16.65 9.55
C SER A 118 -8.64 15.19 9.46
N VAL A 119 -8.21 14.50 8.39
CA VAL A 119 -8.53 13.10 8.12
C VAL A 119 -7.39 12.21 8.59
N ARG A 120 -7.71 11.07 9.21
CA ARG A 120 -6.75 10.08 9.68
C ARG A 120 -6.91 8.79 8.89
N VAL A 121 -5.87 8.36 8.18
CA VAL A 121 -5.85 7.09 7.43
C VAL A 121 -4.72 6.24 7.97
N VAL A 122 -5.07 5.32 8.88
CA VAL A 122 -4.10 4.63 9.73
C VAL A 122 -4.32 3.12 9.78
N ASP A 123 -3.27 2.33 9.98
CA ASP A 123 -3.35 0.88 10.18
C ASP A 123 -4.09 0.14 9.05
N ASN A 124 -3.85 0.54 7.79
CA ASN A 124 -4.49 -0.07 6.62
C ASN A 124 -3.60 -1.14 5.96
N VAL A 125 -4.23 -2.08 5.26
CA VAL A 125 -3.53 -3.23 4.67
C VAL A 125 -2.83 -2.95 3.36
N GLN A 126 -3.11 -1.81 2.73
CA GLN A 126 -2.46 -1.38 1.50
C GLN A 126 -2.10 0.12 1.61
N ASP A 127 -2.17 0.87 0.51
CA ASP A 127 -1.86 2.31 0.52
C ASP A 127 -2.93 3.06 1.33
N GLY A 128 -2.54 4.13 2.03
CA GLY A 128 -3.47 4.97 2.78
C GLY A 128 -4.41 5.73 1.85
N LEU A 129 -3.90 6.76 1.19
CA LEU A 129 -4.62 7.52 0.14
C LEU A 129 -4.06 7.20 -1.24
N GLY A 130 -4.91 6.70 -2.13
CA GLY A 130 -4.59 6.47 -3.54
C GLY A 130 -5.33 7.44 -4.46
N VAL A 131 -4.61 8.26 -5.22
CA VAL A 131 -5.20 9.14 -6.24
C VAL A 131 -4.86 8.62 -7.63
N VAL A 132 -5.87 8.20 -8.39
CA VAL A 132 -5.68 7.55 -9.69
C VAL A 132 -5.56 8.59 -10.80
N TYR A 133 -6.55 9.49 -10.92
CA TYR A 133 -6.55 10.55 -11.91
C TYR A 133 -6.88 11.90 -11.27
N ALA A 134 -6.37 12.97 -11.87
CA ALA A 134 -6.86 14.32 -11.62
C ALA A 134 -7.42 14.95 -12.89
N ASP A 135 -8.26 15.95 -12.68
CA ASP A 135 -8.85 16.74 -13.74
C ASP A 135 -7.81 17.71 -14.32
N ILE A 136 -7.32 17.38 -15.51
CA ILE A 136 -6.31 18.15 -16.25
C ILE A 136 -6.89 19.40 -16.93
N TYR A 137 -8.22 19.54 -16.97
CA TYR A 137 -8.90 20.62 -17.71
C TYR A 137 -9.42 21.73 -16.80
N SER A 138 -9.83 21.43 -15.56
CA SER A 138 -10.39 22.44 -14.65
C SER A 138 -9.34 23.25 -13.87
N GLY A 139 -8.07 22.83 -13.89
CA GLY A 139 -7.02 23.46 -13.08
C GLY A 139 -7.21 23.30 -11.57
N THR A 140 -8.14 22.43 -11.15
CA THR A 140 -8.40 22.13 -9.74
C THR A 140 -7.74 20.82 -9.35
N THR A 141 -7.11 20.79 -8.17
CA THR A 141 -6.37 19.63 -7.67
C THR A 141 -7.01 19.10 -6.38
N ASN A 142 -6.73 17.84 -6.07
CA ASN A 142 -7.10 17.28 -4.77
C ASN A 142 -6.32 17.99 -3.67
N ILE A 143 -6.98 18.34 -2.56
CA ILE A 143 -6.33 19.04 -1.46
C ILE A 143 -6.46 18.24 -0.17
N VAL A 144 -5.34 18.04 0.51
CA VAL A 144 -5.23 17.35 1.78
C VAL A 144 -4.61 18.31 2.80
N ARG A 145 -5.28 18.53 3.93
CA ARG A 145 -4.83 19.46 4.98
C ARG A 145 -4.91 18.83 6.34
N ASN A 146 -3.90 19.07 7.18
CA ASN A 146 -3.92 18.69 8.59
C ASN A 146 -4.22 17.20 8.83
N SER A 147 -3.84 16.34 7.88
CA SER A 147 -4.21 14.93 7.88
C SER A 147 -3.06 14.05 8.36
N GLU A 148 -3.39 12.83 8.76
CA GLU A 148 -2.43 11.82 9.22
C GLU A 148 -2.50 10.58 8.34
N PHE A 149 -1.36 10.12 7.82
CA PHE A 149 -1.23 8.87 7.08
C PHE A 149 -0.14 8.02 7.74
N SER A 150 -0.53 7.13 8.66
CA SER A 150 0.43 6.40 9.49
C SER A 150 0.20 4.89 9.54
N ASN A 151 1.28 4.11 9.71
CA ASN A 151 1.23 2.65 9.89
C ASN A 151 0.50 1.88 8.77
N ASN A 152 0.47 2.41 7.55
CA ASN A 152 -0.12 1.69 6.42
C ASN A 152 0.89 0.67 5.87
N ARG A 153 0.43 -0.55 5.54
CA ARG A 153 1.29 -1.61 4.97
C ARG A 153 1.75 -1.30 3.53
N GLY A 154 1.09 -0.36 2.85
CA GLY A 154 1.54 0.20 1.59
C GLY A 154 2.30 1.52 1.80
N SER A 155 2.10 2.46 0.89
CA SER A 155 2.53 3.84 1.03
C SER A 155 1.51 4.66 1.81
N GLY A 156 1.94 5.74 2.49
CA GLY A 156 1.00 6.64 3.16
C GLY A 156 0.07 7.34 2.16
N VAL A 157 0.68 7.93 1.13
CA VAL A 157 -0.03 8.54 0.00
C VAL A 157 0.62 8.09 -1.30
N ALA A 158 -0.19 7.56 -2.22
CA ALA A 158 0.23 7.14 -3.55
C ALA A 158 -0.63 7.81 -4.62
N PHE A 159 -0.02 8.24 -5.72
CA PHE A 159 -0.79 8.78 -6.84
C PHE A 159 -0.15 8.49 -8.20
N LYS A 160 -1.00 8.34 -9.22
CA LYS A 160 -0.60 7.91 -10.56
C LYS A 160 -0.59 9.03 -11.61
N GLN A 161 -1.36 10.10 -11.41
CA GLN A 161 -1.44 11.24 -12.33
C GLN A 161 -1.44 12.57 -11.56
N LEU A 162 -1.38 13.68 -12.33
CA LEU A 162 -1.30 15.10 -11.96
C LEU A 162 -2.02 15.50 -10.65
N GLY A 163 -1.52 16.52 -9.95
CA GLY A 163 -2.34 17.39 -9.11
C GLY A 163 -2.83 16.84 -7.76
N LEU A 164 -1.94 16.85 -6.77
CA LEU A 164 -2.29 16.69 -5.35
C LEU A 164 -1.55 17.74 -4.52
N LYS A 165 -2.29 18.48 -3.68
CA LYS A 165 -1.73 19.44 -2.74
C LYS A 165 -1.93 18.93 -1.32
N ILE A 166 -0.84 18.61 -0.64
CA ILE A 166 -0.86 18.19 0.77
C ILE A 166 -0.21 19.31 1.59
N THR A 167 -0.84 19.73 2.68
CA THR A 167 -0.31 20.78 3.58
C THR A 167 -0.54 20.44 5.05
N GLY A 168 0.47 20.67 5.90
CA GLY A 168 0.34 20.51 7.36
C GLY A 168 0.00 19.08 7.80
N SER A 169 0.33 18.07 6.99
CA SER A 169 -0.02 16.68 7.23
C SER A 169 1.19 15.88 7.69
N THR A 170 0.96 14.87 8.53
CA THR A 170 1.97 13.96 9.06
C THR A 170 1.87 12.62 8.33
N ILE A 171 3.00 12.15 7.82
CA ILE A 171 3.09 10.87 7.13
C ILE A 171 4.21 10.07 7.78
N GLU A 172 3.88 8.98 8.49
CA GLU A 172 4.89 8.23 9.26
C GLU A 172 4.68 6.71 9.27
N ASN A 173 5.77 5.95 9.46
CA ASN A 173 5.73 4.49 9.67
C ASN A 173 4.98 3.71 8.56
N ASN A 174 4.99 4.21 7.32
CA ASN A 174 4.38 3.50 6.19
C ASN A 174 5.39 2.54 5.59
N LYS A 175 4.96 1.30 5.34
CA LYS A 175 5.86 0.19 5.01
C LYS A 175 6.51 0.34 3.64
N ILE A 176 5.90 0.94 2.61
CA ILE A 176 6.57 1.08 1.30
C ILE A 176 7.30 2.43 1.19
N ALA A 177 6.55 3.53 1.32
CA ALA A 177 7.05 4.88 1.22
C ALA A 177 6.09 5.84 1.95
N GLY A 178 6.55 7.02 2.33
CA GLY A 178 5.66 8.06 2.83
C GLY A 178 4.78 8.58 1.69
N VAL A 179 5.43 9.09 0.64
CA VAL A 179 4.76 9.55 -0.59
C VAL A 179 5.34 8.82 -1.79
N ARG A 180 4.47 8.21 -2.61
CA ARG A 180 4.85 7.47 -3.82
C ARG A 180 4.21 8.10 -5.06
N LEU A 181 5.05 8.57 -5.97
CA LEU A 181 4.65 9.17 -7.24
C LEU A 181 4.90 8.17 -8.37
N GLY A 182 3.84 7.73 -9.06
CA GLY A 182 3.96 6.78 -10.16
C GLY A 182 4.51 7.41 -11.46
N VAL A 183 4.96 6.54 -12.36
CA VAL A 183 5.62 6.83 -13.67
C VAL A 183 4.83 7.74 -14.63
N LEU A 184 3.55 8.07 -14.40
CA LEU A 184 2.76 8.97 -15.27
C LEU A 184 2.38 10.31 -14.60
N ALA A 185 2.99 10.62 -13.46
CA ALA A 185 2.76 11.88 -12.76
C ALA A 185 3.60 13.02 -13.39
N GLU A 186 2.96 13.91 -14.17
CA GLU A 186 3.67 15.01 -14.86
C GLU A 186 3.76 16.33 -14.04
N ARG A 187 3.06 16.47 -12.91
CA ARG A 187 3.10 17.70 -12.06
C ARG A 187 2.48 17.51 -10.68
N THR A 188 3.25 17.81 -9.64
CA THR A 188 2.76 17.81 -8.24
C THR A 188 3.39 18.95 -7.44
N ASP A 189 2.58 19.64 -6.64
CA ASP A 189 3.02 20.69 -5.71
C ASP A 189 2.87 20.20 -4.27
N LEU A 190 3.98 19.82 -3.66
CA LEU A 190 4.05 19.42 -2.26
C LEU A 190 4.50 20.62 -1.41
N GLN A 191 3.68 21.03 -0.43
CA GLN A 191 3.95 22.22 0.39
C GLN A 191 3.73 21.95 1.89
N TYR A 192 4.69 22.28 2.76
CA TYR A 192 4.52 22.11 4.22
C TYR A 192 4.19 20.68 4.65
N ILE A 193 4.89 19.69 4.11
CA ILE A 193 4.69 18.27 4.43
C ILE A 193 5.78 17.82 5.39
N THR A 194 5.42 17.02 6.40
CA THR A 194 6.39 16.34 7.26
C THR A 194 6.30 14.83 7.04
N VAL A 195 7.38 14.22 6.58
CA VAL A 195 7.53 12.78 6.37
C VAL A 195 8.59 12.26 7.32
N GLU A 196 8.21 11.39 8.25
CA GLU A 196 9.12 10.84 9.25
C GLU A 196 9.04 9.32 9.29
N LYS A 197 10.17 8.64 9.57
CA LYS A 197 10.19 7.17 9.76
C LYS A 197 9.51 6.37 8.63
N ALA A 198 9.65 6.80 7.40
CA ALA A 198 9.14 6.14 6.20
C ALA A 198 10.27 5.54 5.35
N GLY A 199 9.90 4.69 4.40
CA GLY A 199 10.85 4.03 3.49
C GLY A 199 11.24 2.62 3.96
N LEU A 200 11.45 1.72 3.00
CA LEU A 200 11.73 0.30 3.23
C LEU A 200 12.63 -0.27 2.14
N LEU A 201 13.35 -1.33 2.50
CA LEU A 201 13.88 -2.31 1.58
C LEU A 201 12.76 -3.17 1.00
N ASP A 202 12.45 -3.02 -0.27
CA ASP A 202 11.60 -3.99 -0.97
C ASP A 202 12.43 -5.23 -1.30
N TYR A 203 12.32 -6.27 -0.49
CA TYR A 203 13.05 -7.53 -0.67
C TYR A 203 12.61 -8.33 -1.91
N THR A 204 11.45 -8.02 -2.48
CA THR A 204 10.95 -8.71 -3.68
C THR A 204 11.58 -8.14 -4.96
N THR A 205 11.77 -6.82 -4.99
CA THR A 205 12.44 -6.12 -6.10
C THR A 205 13.93 -5.87 -5.85
N ASN A 206 14.39 -6.11 -4.62
CA ASN A 206 15.72 -5.75 -4.13
C ASN A 206 16.02 -4.25 -4.31
N GLU A 207 14.98 -3.41 -4.23
CA GLU A 207 15.07 -1.96 -4.39
C GLU A 207 14.88 -1.23 -3.06
N PHE A 208 15.68 -0.18 -2.87
CA PHE A 208 15.53 0.74 -1.77
C PHE A 208 14.40 1.73 -2.09
N LYS A 209 13.36 1.75 -1.26
CA LYS A 209 12.24 2.69 -1.40
C LYS A 209 12.47 3.89 -0.48
N PRO A 210 12.64 5.10 -1.03
CA PRO A 210 12.86 6.31 -0.25
C PRO A 210 11.58 6.71 0.52
N ALA A 211 11.73 7.60 1.50
CA ALA A 211 10.60 8.20 2.20
C ALA A 211 9.66 8.97 1.25
N VAL A 212 10.24 9.64 0.25
CA VAL A 212 9.53 10.23 -0.89
C VAL A 212 10.11 9.65 -2.18
N GLN A 213 9.31 8.84 -2.90
CA GLN A 213 9.70 8.22 -4.16
C GLN A 213 9.11 8.96 -5.34
N VAL A 214 9.99 9.43 -6.24
CA VAL A 214 9.62 10.18 -7.44
C VAL A 214 10.05 9.41 -8.69
N ASP A 215 9.10 9.07 -9.56
CA ASP A 215 9.43 8.35 -10.80
C ASP A 215 9.71 9.27 -12.00
N LEU A 216 9.28 10.55 -12.07
CA LEU A 216 9.55 11.45 -13.22
C LEU A 216 10.00 12.89 -12.82
N TYR A 217 10.41 13.70 -13.81
CA TYR A 217 10.69 15.13 -13.63
C TYR A 217 9.42 15.98 -13.81
N HIS A 218 9.32 17.08 -13.03
CA HIS A 218 8.29 18.17 -12.97
C HIS A 218 7.53 18.29 -11.62
N HIS A 219 8.20 18.02 -10.49
CA HIS A 219 7.61 18.21 -9.17
C HIS A 219 8.21 19.42 -8.43
N SER A 220 7.36 20.17 -7.74
CA SER A 220 7.77 21.26 -6.86
C SER A 220 7.55 20.84 -5.41
N PHE A 221 8.64 20.82 -4.64
CA PHE A 221 8.66 20.58 -3.20
C PHE A 221 9.02 21.90 -2.52
N ASP A 222 8.16 22.40 -1.66
CA ASP A 222 8.41 23.62 -0.88
C ASP A 222 8.10 23.39 0.59
N SER A 223 9.03 23.74 1.49
CA SER A 223 8.85 23.54 2.93
C SER A 223 8.52 22.09 3.29
N VAL A 224 9.12 21.12 2.58
CA VAL A 224 8.97 19.69 2.86
C VAL A 224 10.07 19.28 3.86
N ARG A 225 9.68 18.69 4.98
CA ARG A 225 10.58 18.16 5.99
C ARG A 225 10.53 16.64 5.95
N VAL A 226 11.67 16.01 5.64
CA VAL A 226 11.81 14.56 5.55
C VAL A 226 12.92 14.12 6.50
N VAL A 227 12.55 13.58 7.66
CA VAL A 227 13.52 13.31 8.73
C VAL A 227 13.38 11.93 9.35
N ASP A 228 14.49 11.41 9.89
CA ASP A 228 14.53 10.14 10.63
C ASP A 228 13.99 8.94 9.82
N ASN A 229 14.26 8.89 8.52
CA ASN A 229 13.80 7.82 7.64
C ASN A 229 14.79 6.65 7.57
N VAL A 230 14.24 5.45 7.32
CA VAL A 230 15.02 4.20 7.31
C VAL A 230 15.90 4.07 6.06
N GLN A 231 15.61 4.87 5.03
CA GLN A 231 16.27 4.96 3.72
C GLN A 231 16.41 6.42 3.28
N ASP A 232 16.82 6.62 2.02
CA ASP A 232 16.90 7.93 1.36
C ASP A 232 15.65 8.78 1.63
N GLY A 233 15.86 10.04 2.02
CA GLY A 233 14.75 10.97 2.25
C GLY A 233 13.98 11.26 0.95
N LEU A 234 14.70 11.48 -0.14
CA LEU A 234 14.13 11.71 -1.48
C LEU A 234 14.88 10.83 -2.49
N GLY A 235 14.18 9.91 -3.14
CA GLY A 235 14.74 9.10 -4.22
C GLY A 235 14.03 9.39 -5.54
N VAL A 236 14.82 9.52 -6.60
CA VAL A 236 14.35 9.74 -7.98
C VAL A 236 14.70 8.50 -8.80
N VAL A 237 13.68 7.81 -9.31
CA VAL A 237 13.84 6.49 -9.95
C VAL A 237 14.05 6.60 -11.47
N TYR A 238 13.32 7.46 -12.17
CA TYR A 238 13.59 7.76 -13.59
C TYR A 238 13.91 9.22 -13.85
N ALA A 239 14.94 9.39 -14.67
CA ALA A 239 15.50 10.66 -15.04
C ALA A 239 15.47 10.83 -16.57
N ASP A 240 14.51 11.59 -17.10
CA ASP A 240 14.58 12.04 -18.51
C ASP A 240 15.60 13.19 -18.68
N ILE A 241 16.76 12.86 -19.24
CA ILE A 241 17.86 13.80 -19.49
C ILE A 241 17.63 14.70 -20.73
N TYR A 242 16.56 14.51 -21.50
CA TYR A 242 16.34 15.19 -22.78
C TYR A 242 15.33 16.35 -22.74
N SER A 243 14.46 16.42 -21.72
CA SER A 243 13.35 17.38 -21.67
C SER A 243 13.70 18.77 -21.11
N GLY A 244 14.91 18.96 -20.55
CA GLY A 244 15.36 20.25 -20.02
C GLY A 244 14.58 20.76 -18.78
N THR A 245 13.82 19.87 -18.13
CA THR A 245 12.93 20.20 -17.02
C THR A 245 13.45 19.55 -15.74
N THR A 246 13.38 20.27 -14.61
CA THR A 246 14.00 19.85 -13.35
C THR A 246 13.00 19.84 -12.21
N ASN A 247 13.17 18.88 -11.29
CA ASN A 247 12.47 18.91 -10.00
C ASN A 247 13.00 20.09 -9.17
N ILE A 248 12.08 20.83 -8.56
CA ILE A 248 12.43 22.01 -7.78
C ILE A 248 12.18 21.71 -6.31
N VAL A 249 13.23 21.81 -5.50
CA VAL A 249 13.17 21.67 -4.05
C VAL A 249 13.54 23.01 -3.42
N ARG A 250 12.63 23.58 -2.62
CA ARG A 250 12.81 24.88 -1.93
C ARG A 250 12.50 24.73 -0.45
N ASN A 251 13.23 25.45 0.39
CA ASN A 251 12.96 25.56 1.84
C ASN A 251 12.74 24.22 2.56
N SER A 252 13.30 23.13 2.02
CA SER A 252 13.01 21.76 2.45
C SER A 252 14.18 21.21 3.25
N GLU A 253 13.87 20.40 4.25
CA GLU A 253 14.84 19.79 5.16
C GLU A 253 14.88 18.27 4.94
N PHE A 254 16.08 17.73 4.74
CA PHE A 254 16.32 16.29 4.70
C PHE A 254 17.41 15.98 5.71
N SER A 255 17.06 15.39 6.86
CA SER A 255 18.02 15.14 7.95
C SER A 255 17.81 13.74 8.57
N ASN A 256 18.89 13.12 9.05
CA ASN A 256 18.87 11.79 9.67
C ASN A 256 18.24 10.66 8.80
N ASN A 257 18.40 10.75 7.48
CA ASN A 257 18.01 9.70 6.55
C ASN A 257 19.24 8.81 6.27
N ARG A 258 19.08 7.48 6.16
CA ARG A 258 20.18 6.53 5.87
C ARG A 258 20.43 6.41 4.38
#